data_AF-A0A2S6WIH8-F1
#
_entry.id   AF-A0A2S6WIH8-F1
#
_cell.length_a   1.000
_cell.length_b   1.000
_cell.length_c   1.000
_cell.angle_alpha   90.00
_cell.angle_beta   90.00
_cell.angle_gamma   90.00
#
_symmetry.space_group_name_H-M   'P 1'
#
loop_
_entity.id
_entity.type
_entity.pdbx_description
1 polymer ?
#
loop_
_entity_poly.entity_id
_entity_poly.type
_entity_poly.pdbx_seq_one_letter_code
_entity_poly.pdbx_strand_id
1 'polypeptide(L)' 'MTVTLVEPELVVEIGVDVARDASGRRRHPVRRHRARPDLSPADAPRWAPAG' A
#
# COMPACT_ATOMS: atom_id res chain seq x y z
N MET A 1 -8.04 23.80 -9.13
CA MET A 1 -7.16 22.79 -8.52
C MET A 1 -6.59 21.96 -9.66
N THR A 2 -5.27 22.00 -9.85
CA THR A 2 -4.60 21.35 -10.98
C THR A 2 -4.08 19.99 -10.54
N VAL A 3 -4.36 18.95 -11.31
CA VAL A 3 -3.86 17.59 -11.09
C VAL A 3 -2.73 17.34 -12.09
N THR A 4 -1.63 16.77 -11.61
CA THR A 4 -0.53 16.29 -12.44
C THR A 4 -0.48 14.77 -12.34
N LEU A 5 -0.60 14.09 -13.48
CA LEU A 5 -0.39 12.65 -13.58
C LEU A 5 1.10 12.37 -13.77
N VAL A 6 1.57 11.28 -13.18
CA VAL A 6 2.96 10.82 -13.29
C VAL A 6 2.98 9.33 -13.62
N GLU A 7 3.99 8.90 -14.35
CA GLU A 7 4.27 7.48 -14.53
C GLU A 7 4.80 6.91 -13.19
N PRO A 8 4.23 5.80 -12.68
CA PRO A 8 4.71 5.20 -11.45
C PRO A 8 6.02 4.45 -11.69
N GLU A 9 7.10 4.88 -11.04
CA GLU A 9 8.38 4.16 -11.05
C GLU A 9 8.80 3.67 -9.65
N LEU A 10 8.32 4.33 -8.60
CA LEU A 10 8.72 4.04 -7.23
C LEU A 10 7.83 2.96 -6.59
N VAL A 11 8.44 1.84 -6.20
CA VAL A 11 7.79 0.79 -5.39
C VAL A 11 8.17 0.96 -3.92
N VAL A 12 7.17 0.87 -3.03
CA VAL A 12 7.34 1.00 -1.57
C VAL A 12 6.66 -0.17 -0.88
N GLU A 13 7.38 -0.80 0.04
CA GLU A 13 6.82 -1.79 0.95
C GLU A 13 6.06 -1.09 2.10
N ILE A 14 4.84 -1.55 2.36
CA ILE A 14 4.00 -1.06 3.45
C ILE A 14 3.49 -2.23 4.30
N GLY A 15 3.48 -2.04 5.62
CA GLY A 15 2.76 -2.91 6.55
C GLY A 15 1.35 -2.36 6.76
N VAL A 16 0.32 -3.18 6.53
CA VAL A 16 -1.08 -2.82 6.82
C VAL A 16 -1.53 -3.62 8.03
N ASP A 17 -1.91 -2.95 9.10
CA ASP A 17 -2.59 -3.62 10.21
C ASP A 17 -4.05 -3.92 9.79
N VAL A 18 -4.47 -5.16 10.04
CA VAL A 18 -5.81 -5.67 9.76
C VAL A 18 -6.58 -5.96 11.04
N ALA A 19 -5.99 -5.70 12.21
CA ALA A 19 -6.63 -5.90 13.49
C ALA A 19 -7.92 -5.07 13.56
N ARG A 20 -9.00 -5.75 13.92
CA ARG A 20 -10.28 -5.12 14.20
C ARG A 20 -10.37 -4.84 15.69
N ASP A 21 -10.89 -3.68 16.06
CA ASP A 21 -11.28 -3.46 17.44
C ASP A 21 -12.53 -4.28 17.81
N ALA A 22 -12.93 -4.23 19.08
CA ALA A 22 -14.10 -4.97 19.57
C ALA A 22 -15.43 -4.57 18.89
N SER A 23 -15.47 -3.43 18.19
CA SER A 23 -16.62 -2.98 17.39
C SER A 23 -16.54 -3.41 15.92
N GLY A 24 -15.52 -4.19 15.54
CA GLY A 24 -15.31 -4.67 14.19
C GLY A 24 -14.67 -3.62 13.26
N ARG A 25 -14.30 -2.44 13.76
CA ARG A 25 -13.65 -1.41 12.96
C ARG A 25 -12.20 -1.80 12.74
N ARG A 26 -11.79 -1.85 11.48
CA ARG A 26 -10.38 -2.00 11.11
C ARG A 26 -9.60 -0.83 11.67
N ARG A 27 -8.63 -1.12 12.54
CA ARG A 27 -7.53 -0.20 12.80
C ARG A 27 -6.72 -0.21 11.51
N HIS A 28 -6.69 0.89 10.76
CA HIS A 28 -5.92 0.99 9.52
C HIS A 28 -4.62 1.82 9.69
N PRO A 29 -3.72 1.53 10.65
CA PRO A 29 -2.38 2.07 10.55
C PRO A 29 -1.67 1.38 9.38
N VAL A 30 -1.42 2.15 8.32
CA VAL A 30 -0.41 1.82 7.31
C VAL A 30 0.93 2.30 7.85
N ARG A 31 1.87 1.38 8.01
CA ARG A 31 3.27 1.71 8.36
C ARG A 31 4.11 1.64 7.09
N ARG A 32 4.81 2.72 6.77
CA ARG A 32 5.81 2.71 5.68
C ARG A 32 7.01 1.90 6.15
N HIS A 33 7.44 0.92 5.35
CA HIS A 33 8.60 0.10 5.68
C HIS A 33 9.84 0.61 4.95
N ARG A 34 9.88 0.51 3.61
CA ARG A 34 11.09 0.82 2.82
C ARG A 34 10.79 1.01 1.34
N ALA A 35 11.55 1.86 0.66
CA ALA A 35 11.58 1.88 -0.81
C ALA A 35 12.26 0.60 -1.35
N ARG A 36 11.74 0.05 -2.44
CA ARG A 36 12.26 -1.15 -3.12
C ARG A 36 12.82 -0.78 -4.49
N PRO A 37 14.02 -0.16 -4.55
CA PRO A 37 14.64 0.22 -5.82
C PRO A 37 15.03 -1.00 -6.68
N ASP A 38 15.00 -2.19 -6.09
CA ASP A 38 15.21 -3.48 -6.73
C ASP A 38 13.98 -4.03 -7.46
N LEU A 39 12.80 -3.39 -7.31
CA LEU A 39 11.54 -3.83 -7.91
C LEU A 39 11.00 -2.77 -8.88
N SER A 40 10.39 -3.25 -9.96
CA SER A 40 9.56 -2.44 -10.85
C SER A 40 8.08 -2.53 -10.46
N PRO A 41 7.23 -1.57 -10.89
CA PRO A 41 5.78 -1.66 -10.66
C PRO A 41 5.14 -2.95 -11.18
N ALA A 42 5.70 -3.56 -12.23
CA ALA A 42 5.20 -4.81 -12.80
C ALA A 42 5.42 -6.02 -11.87
N ASP A 43 6.39 -5.93 -10.95
CA ASP A 43 6.70 -6.97 -9.98
C ASP A 43 5.80 -6.90 -8.74
N ALA A 44 5.09 -5.79 -8.55
CA ALA A 44 4.18 -5.63 -7.42
C ALA A 44 2.92 -6.51 -7.60
N PRO A 45 2.45 -7.20 -6.55
CA PRO A 45 1.23 -7.97 -6.64
C PRO A 45 0.05 -7.05 -6.95
N ARG A 46 -0.82 -7.48 -7.87
CA ARG A 46 -2.07 -6.75 -8.13
C ARG A 46 -2.92 -6.76 -6.87
N TRP A 47 -3.49 -5.60 -6.55
CA TRP A 47 -4.41 -5.50 -5.42
C TRP A 47 -5.59 -6.46 -5.61
N ALA A 48 -5.80 -7.33 -4.64
CA ALA A 48 -7.01 -8.13 -4.49
C ALA A 48 -7.61 -7.86 -3.11
N PRO A 49 -8.93 -7.67 -2.99
CA PRO A 49 -9.56 -7.55 -1.68
C PRO A 49 -9.33 -8.84 -0.88
N ALA A 50 -8.91 -8.70 0.38
CA ALA A 50 -8.91 -9.81 1.31
C ALA A 50 -10.37 -10.28 1.52
N GLY A 51 -10.61 -11.58 1.29
CA GLY A 51 -11.91 -12.23 1.47
C GLY A 51 -12.46 -12.15 2.88
#